data_AF-A0ABD0R034-F1
#
_entry.id   AF-A0ABD0R034-F1
#
_cell.length_a   1.000
_cell.length_b   1.000
_cell.length_c   1.000
_cell.angle_alpha   90.00
_cell.angle_beta   90.00
_cell.angle_gamma   90.00
#
_symmetry.space_group_name_H-M   'P 1'
#
loop_
_entity.id
_entity.type
_entity.pdbx_description
1 polymer ?
#
loop_
_entity_poly.entity_id
_entity_poly.type
_entity_poly.pdbx_seq_one_letter_code
_entity_poly.pdbx_strand_id
1 'polypeptide(L)' 'MDIKPATFVSTGQYIRDICVYGIDDLPWLIKTKSMFANKFETASFPEALDCLELWHRHKVLQHATVPIQPSWRLTTE' A
#
# COMPACT_ATOMS: atom_id res chain seq x y z
N MET A 1 -5.13 4.85 18.41
CA MET A 1 -4.60 4.97 17.03
C MET A 1 -5.05 6.33 16.52
N ASP A 2 -4.15 7.30 16.46
CA ASP A 2 -4.47 8.63 15.94
C ASP A 2 -4.60 8.58 14.43
N ILE A 3 -5.81 8.84 13.92
CA ILE A 3 -6.05 8.98 12.48
C ILE A 3 -5.49 10.33 12.07
N LYS A 4 -4.32 10.32 11.43
CA LYS A 4 -3.74 11.52 10.82
C LYS A 4 -4.36 11.71 9.44
N PRO A 5 -4.88 12.91 9.13
CA PRO A 5 -5.33 13.20 7.77
C PRO A 5 -4.16 13.13 6.80
N ALA A 6 -4.45 12.78 5.54
CA ALA A 6 -3.49 12.91 4.47
C ALA A 6 -3.07 14.38 4.35
N THR A 7 -1.82 14.69 4.70
CA THR A 7 -1.28 16.05 4.65
C THR A 7 -0.77 16.45 3.26
N PHE A 8 -0.87 15.55 2.29
CA PHE A 8 -0.49 15.77 0.89
C PHE A 8 -1.75 15.86 0.03
N VAL A 9 -1.64 16.49 -1.13
CA VAL A 9 -2.72 16.50 -2.13
C VAL A 9 -2.80 15.10 -2.73
N SER A 10 -3.86 14.37 -2.41
CA SER A 10 -4.13 13.08 -3.04
C SER A 10 -4.67 13.28 -4.45
N THR A 11 -4.24 12.38 -5.32
CA THR A 11 -4.75 12.24 -6.70
C THR A 11 -5.91 11.25 -6.80
N GLY A 12 -6.25 10.59 -5.68
CA GLY A 12 -7.31 9.62 -5.56
C GLY A 12 -8.72 10.24 -5.46
N GLN A 13 -9.68 9.40 -5.10
CA GLN A 13 -11.10 9.77 -5.06
C GLN A 13 -11.55 10.00 -3.62
N TYR A 14 -12.25 11.10 -3.36
CA TYR A 14 -12.85 11.36 -2.04
C TYR A 14 -14.27 10.78 -1.97
N ILE A 15 -14.50 9.91 -0.99
CA ILE A 15 -15.82 9.32 -0.70
C ILE A 15 -16.14 9.58 0.77
N ARG A 16 -17.22 10.34 1.03
CA ARG A 16 -17.64 10.74 2.40
C ARG A 16 -16.49 11.39 3.19
N ASP A 17 -15.81 12.34 2.57
CA ASP A 17 -14.66 13.07 3.13
C ASP A 17 -13.44 12.20 3.48
N ILE A 18 -13.39 10.96 2.99
CA ILE A 18 -12.25 10.06 3.13
C ILE A 18 -11.58 9.89 1.76
N CYS A 19 -10.27 10.06 1.73
CA CYS A 19 -9.45 9.79 0.56
C CYS A 19 -9.31 8.28 0.29
N VAL A 20 -9.72 7.84 -0.90
CA VAL A 20 -9.40 6.53 -1.45
C VAL A 20 -8.10 6.66 -2.25
N TYR A 21 -7.05 5.99 -1.79
CA TYR A 21 -5.71 6.13 -2.36
C TYR A 21 -5.60 5.52 -3.75
N GLY A 22 -4.98 6.28 -4.66
CA GLY A 22 -4.60 5.84 -6.00
C GLY A 22 -3.14 5.40 -6.09
N ILE A 23 -2.69 5.02 -7.29
CA ILE A 23 -1.32 4.56 -7.55
C ILE A 23 -0.28 5.67 -7.28
N ASP A 24 -0.60 6.91 -7.64
CA ASP A 24 0.29 8.06 -7.50
C ASP A 24 0.46 8.49 -6.02
N ASP A 25 -0.40 8.01 -5.13
CA ASP A 25 -0.31 8.26 -3.69
C ASP A 25 0.67 7.29 -2.99
N LEU A 26 0.96 6.14 -3.62
CA LEU A 26 1.82 5.10 -3.03
C LEU A 26 3.22 5.58 -2.63
N PRO A 27 3.96 6.38 -3.44
CA PRO A 27 5.29 6.87 -3.08
C PRO A 27 5.31 7.71 -1.79
N TRP A 28 4.21 8.40 -1.49
CA TRP A 28 4.06 9.14 -0.24
C TRP A 28 3.71 8.21 0.92
N LEU A 29 2.78 7.28 0.70
CA LEU A 29 2.35 6.30 1.70
C LEU A 29 3.53 5.47 2.23
N ILE A 30 4.37 4.94 1.34
CA ILE A 30 5.51 4.08 1.73
C ILE A 30 6.61 4.81 2.52
N LYS A 31 6.71 6.14 2.38
CA LYS A 31 7.67 6.99 3.10
C LYS A 31 7.14 7.44 4.46
N THR A 32 5.82 7.37 4.65
CA THR A 32 5.17 7.84 5.87
C THR A 32 5.40 6.85 7.02
N LYS A 33 5.61 7.37 8.23
CA LYS A 33 5.85 6.56 9.44
C LYS A 33 4.55 6.01 10.07
N SER A 34 3.52 5.80 9.27
CA SER A 34 2.23 5.27 9.74
C SER A 34 2.21 3.75 9.56
N MET A 35 1.69 3.02 10.54
CA MET A 35 1.58 1.56 10.47
C MET A 35 0.46 1.09 9.53
N PHE A 36 -0.59 1.92 9.39
CA PHE A 36 -1.78 1.64 8.58
C PHE A 36 -2.19 2.89 7.83
N ALA A 37 -2.88 2.69 6.70
CA ALA A 37 -3.47 3.74 5.88
C ALA A 37 -4.91 3.36 5.53
N ASN A 38 -5.79 4.36 5.43
CA ASN A 38 -7.18 4.20 5.03
C ASN A 38 -7.58 5.40 4.14
N LYS A 39 -8.22 5.21 2.98
CA LYS A 39 -8.93 4.01 2.47
C LYS A 39 -8.32 3.47 1.17
N PHE A 40 -8.45 2.16 0.93
CA PHE A 40 -8.20 1.51 -0.37
C PHE A 40 -9.49 0.86 -0.87
N GLU A 41 -9.75 0.92 -2.18
CA GLU A 41 -10.88 0.24 -2.82
C GLU A 41 -10.45 -0.40 -4.14
N THR A 42 -10.70 -1.70 -4.26
CA THR A 42 -10.45 -2.46 -5.49
C THR A 42 -11.37 -2.07 -6.65
N ALA A 43 -12.51 -1.43 -6.37
CA ALA A 43 -13.43 -0.97 -7.39
C ALA A 43 -12.93 0.29 -8.13
N SER A 44 -12.18 1.16 -7.44
CA SER A 44 -11.68 2.42 -8.01
C SER A 44 -10.23 2.32 -8.48
N PHE A 45 -9.35 1.73 -7.66
CA PHE A 45 -7.91 1.66 -7.93
C PHE A 45 -7.34 0.28 -7.55
N PRO A 46 -7.70 -0.80 -8.27
CA PRO A 46 -7.18 -2.14 -7.99
C PRO A 46 -5.64 -2.19 -8.07
N GLU A 47 -5.05 -1.44 -9.00
CA GLU A 47 -3.60 -1.40 -9.21
C GLU A 47 -2.87 -0.80 -8.01
N ALA A 48 -3.49 0.17 -7.31
CA ALA A 48 -2.91 0.77 -6.12
C ALA A 48 -2.77 -0.26 -4.99
N LEU A 49 -3.77 -1.15 -4.85
CA LEU A 49 -3.72 -2.24 -3.88
C LEU A 49 -2.67 -3.28 -4.28
N ASP A 50 -2.70 -3.75 -5.52
CA ASP A 50 -1.77 -4.78 -6.02
C ASP A 50 -0.31 -4.34 -5.90
N CYS A 51 0.01 -3.10 -6.31
CA CYS A 51 1.36 -2.56 -6.20
C CYS A 51 1.80 -2.41 -4.75
N LEU A 52 0.91 -1.99 -3.85
CA LEU A 52 1.25 -1.85 -2.43
C LEU A 52 1.51 -3.22 -1.78
N GLU A 53 0.70 -4.23 -2.09
CA GLU A 53 0.90 -5.61 -1.64
C GLU A 53 2.24 -6.18 -2.15
N LEU A 54 2.51 -6.03 -3.45
CA LEU A 54 3.76 -6.44 -4.08
C LEU A 54 4.97 -5.76 -3.44
N TRP A 55 4.87 -4.46 -3.17
CA TRP A 55 5.93 -3.68 -2.54
C TRP A 55 6.21 -4.17 -1.11
N HIS A 56 5.16 -4.36 -0.29
CA HIS A 56 5.32 -4.87 1.07
C HIS A 56 5.93 -6.27 1.09
N ARG A 57 5.48 -7.15 0.18
CA ARG A 57 6.03 -8.50 0.05
C ARG A 57 7.52 -8.46 -0.28
N HIS A 58 7.91 -7.69 -1.29
CA HIS A 58 9.33 -7.53 -1.65
C HIS A 58 10.14 -6.99 -0.48
N LYS A 59 9.66 -5.95 0.20
CA LYS A 59 10.34 -5.36 1.36
C LYS A 59 10.54 -6.37 2.48
N VAL A 60 9.51 -7.14 2.84
CA VAL A 60 9.61 -8.16 3.90
C VAL A 60 10.59 -9.27 3.51
N LEU A 61 10.52 -9.75 2.26
CA LEU A 61 11.43 -10.79 1.78
C LEU A 61 12.90 -10.33 1.73
N GLN A 62 13.16 -9.06 1.37
CA GLN A 62 14.51 -8.49 1.39
C GLN A 62 15.11 -8.39 2.80
N HIS A 63 14.28 -8.23 3.81
CA HIS A 63 14.69 -8.11 5.22
C HIS A 63 14.50 -9.42 6.01
N ALA A 64 14.23 -10.55 5.34
CA ALA A 64 14.05 -11.82 6.00
C ALA A 64 15.36 -12.32 6.65
N THR A 65 15.31 -12.63 7.94
CA THR A 65 16.42 -13.24 8.69
C THR A 65 16.42 -14.77 8.64
N VAL A 66 15.35 -15.36 8.09
CA VAL A 66 15.17 -16.80 7.91
C VAL A 66 15.26 -17.17 6.43
N PRO A 67 15.61 -18.42 6.08
CA PRO A 67 15.60 -18.87 4.70
C PRO A 67 14.23 -18.65 4.05
N ILE A 68 14.23 -17.99 2.89
CA ILE A 68 13.01 -17.72 2.12
C ILE A 68 12.47 -19.03 1.57
N GLN A 69 11.22 -19.36 1.91
CA GLN A 69 10.55 -20.52 1.34
C GLN A 69 10.07 -20.24 -0.09
N PRO A 70 10.14 -21.22 -1.02
CA PRO A 70 9.66 -21.05 -2.38
C PRO A 70 8.18 -20.61 -2.46
N SER A 71 7.35 -21.09 -1.53
CA SER A 71 5.92 -20.74 -1.42
C SER A 71 5.65 -19.28 -1.06
N TRP A 72 6.66 -18.52 -0.60
CA TRP A 72 6.49 -17.09 -0.28
C TRP A 72 6.65 -16.20 -1.50
N ARG A 73 7.34 -16.68 -2.54
CA ARG A 73 7.45 -16.00 -3.83
C ARG A 73 6.11 -16.12 -4.53
N LEU A 74 5.68 -15.05 -5.19
CA LEU A 74 4.57 -15.15 -6.12
C LEU A 74 5.06 -16.02 -7.29
N THR A 75 4.38 -17.13 -7.52
CA THR A 75 4.49 -17.86 -8.78
C THR A 75 3.91 -16.94 -9.85
N THR A 76 4.76 -16.25 -10.60
CA THR A 76 4.39 -15.79 -11.94
C THR A 76 4.16 -17.07 -12.75
N GLU A 77 2.89 -17.36 -13.06
CA GLU A 77 2.54 -18.25 -14.17
C GLU A 77 3.07 -17.69 -15.50
#